data_AF-A0A7R9YD24-F1
#
_entry.id   AF-A0A7R9YD24-F1
#
_cell.length_a   1.000
_cell.length_b   1.000
_cell.length_c   1.000
_cell.angle_alpha   90.00
_cell.angle_beta   90.00
_cell.angle_gamma   90.00
#
_symmetry.space_group_name_H-M   'P 1'
#
loop_
_entity.id
_entity.type
_entity.pdbx_description
1 polymer ?
#
loop_
_entity_poly.entity_id
_entity_poly.type
_entity_poly.pdbx_seq_one_letter_code
_entity_poly.pdbx_strand_id
1 'polypeptide(L)'
;RKQKDALAGMIGPNAAGGKGARRFPEGRRVSRVLAVGGASRMPAVLRLVRAVTGAPVYTEIDPMTVVAAGAAVRAGMMDGVLEGFEVISPLQAALLRAYAEDFMRDDEGDDDDDDDFT
;
A
#
# COMPACT_ATOMS: atom_id res chain seq x y z
N ARG A 1 -18.19 17.63 -28.80
CA ARG A 1 -17.09 18.24 -28.01
C ARG A 1 -17.56 18.70 -26.63
N LYS A 2 -18.20 17.84 -25.82
CA LYS A 2 -18.63 18.21 -24.46
C LYS A 2 -18.63 17.06 -23.43
N GLN A 3 -18.19 15.86 -23.82
CA GLN A 3 -18.19 14.65 -22.98
C GLN A 3 -16.79 14.14 -22.61
N LYS A 4 -15.71 14.72 -23.16
CA LYS A 4 -14.32 14.34 -22.82
C LYS A 4 -13.75 15.11 -21.63
N ASP A 5 -14.35 16.24 -21.26
CA ASP A 5 -13.82 17.11 -20.20
C ASP A 5 -14.26 16.69 -18.78
N ALA A 6 -15.28 15.84 -18.65
CA ALA A 6 -15.72 15.30 -17.35
C ALA A 6 -14.82 14.17 -16.83
N LEU A 7 -14.14 13.44 -17.73
CA LEU A 7 -13.24 12.35 -17.36
C LEU A 7 -11.84 12.85 -16.93
N ALA A 8 -11.46 14.07 -17.34
CA ALA A 8 -10.23 14.72 -16.92
C ALA A 8 -10.26 15.16 -15.44
N GLY A 9 -11.45 15.24 -14.81
CA GLY A 9 -11.61 15.59 -13.40
C GLY A 9 -11.43 14.43 -12.41
N MET A 10 -11.51 13.17 -12.86
CA MET A 10 -11.30 11.98 -12.00
C MET A 10 -9.86 11.46 -11.98
N ILE A 11 -8.99 11.99 -12.85
CA ILE A 11 -7.55 11.68 -12.90
C ILE A 11 -6.75 12.99 -12.80
N GLY A 12 -7.07 13.79 -11.77
CA GLY A 12 -6.22 14.90 -11.36
C GLY A 12 -4.90 14.38 -10.75
N PRO A 13 -3.82 15.18 -10.76
CA PRO A 13 -2.48 14.76 -10.35
C PRO A 13 -2.39 14.63 -8.82
N ASN A 14 -2.96 13.55 -8.28
CA ASN A 14 -2.80 13.17 -6.88
C ASN A 14 -1.46 12.46 -6.61
N ALA A 15 -0.46 12.72 -7.46
CA ALA A 15 0.95 12.41 -7.27
C ALA A 15 1.73 13.56 -6.61
N ALA A 16 1.04 14.57 -6.06
CA ALA A 16 1.66 15.58 -5.23
C ALA A 16 1.53 15.17 -3.76
N GLY A 17 2.50 14.39 -3.28
CA GLY A 17 2.82 14.31 -1.86
C GLY A 17 3.12 15.72 -1.35
N GLY A 18 2.09 16.41 -0.85
CA GLY A 18 2.21 17.74 -0.28
C GLY A 18 3.25 17.74 0.84
N LYS A 19 4.06 18.81 0.87
CA LYS A 19 5.10 19.13 1.86
C LYS A 19 4.53 19.38 3.28
N GLY A 20 3.73 18.44 3.78
CA GLY A 20 3.01 18.53 5.05
C GLY A 20 2.38 17.22 5.53
N ALA A 21 2.60 16.08 4.84
CA ALA A 21 2.20 14.78 5.35
C ALA A 21 2.98 14.49 6.64
N ARG A 22 2.35 14.78 7.78
CA ARG A 22 2.90 14.47 9.11
C ARG A 22 3.25 12.99 9.13
N ARG A 23 4.55 12.75 9.32
CA ARG A 23 5.18 11.44 9.33
C ARG A 23 4.42 10.57 10.34
N PHE A 24 3.87 9.43 9.90
CA PHE A 24 3.39 8.41 10.84
C PHE A 24 4.58 8.00 11.72
N PRO A 25 4.40 7.64 13.02
CA PRO A 25 5.51 7.19 13.84
C PRO A 25 6.29 6.11 13.07
N GLU A 26 7.63 6.23 13.05
CA GLU A 26 8.59 5.43 12.27
C GLU A 26 8.89 5.81 10.82
N GLY A 27 8.22 6.79 10.21
CA GLY A 27 8.72 7.34 8.94
C GLY A 27 8.07 6.90 7.65
N ARG A 28 7.03 6.09 7.74
CA ARG A 28 6.27 5.71 6.57
C ARG A 28 5.24 6.78 6.21
N ARG A 29 5.11 7.04 4.90
CA ARG A 29 4.06 7.92 4.37
C ARG A 29 2.78 7.11 4.23
N VAL A 30 1.69 7.65 4.77
CA VAL A 30 0.35 7.09 4.59
C VAL A 30 -0.35 7.86 3.47
N SER A 31 -0.71 7.15 2.41
CA SER A 31 -1.36 7.76 1.24
C SER A 31 -2.87 7.91 1.43
N ARG A 32 -3.51 6.91 2.05
CA ARG A 32 -4.96 6.84 2.26
C ARG A 32 -5.27 6.10 3.54
N VAL A 33 -6.41 6.42 4.15
CA VAL A 33 -6.93 5.75 5.33
C VAL A 33 -8.32 5.20 5.04
N LEU A 34 -8.53 3.93 5.37
CA LEU A 34 -9.82 3.24 5.28
C LEU A 34 -10.33 2.98 6.69
N ALA A 35 -11.53 3.46 6.98
CA ALA A 35 -12.20 3.29 8.27
C ALA A 35 -13.07 2.03 8.24
N VAL A 36 -12.74 1.03 9.07
CA VAL A 36 -13.45 -0.26 9.12
C VAL A 36 -13.94 -0.52 10.55
N GLY A 37 -15.14 -1.08 10.68
CA GLY A 37 -15.83 -1.31 11.96
C GLY A 37 -16.88 -0.25 12.31
N GLY A 38 -17.86 -0.64 13.15
CA GLY A 38 -19.01 0.21 13.49
C GLY A 38 -18.65 1.51 14.22
N ALA A 39 -17.63 1.49 15.08
CA ALA A 39 -17.17 2.66 15.83
C ALA A 39 -16.60 3.77 14.93
N SER A 40 -16.10 3.41 13.75
CA SER A 40 -15.51 4.36 12.80
C SER A 40 -16.54 5.23 12.09
N ARG A 41 -17.85 5.00 12.29
CA ARG A 41 -18.92 5.92 11.85
C ARG A 41 -19.02 7.18 12.71
N MET A 42 -18.43 7.17 13.91
CA MET A 42 -18.46 8.34 14.79
C MET A 42 -17.63 9.49 14.19
N PRO A 43 -18.20 10.68 13.95
CA PRO A 43 -17.48 11.80 13.33
C PRO A 43 -16.25 12.25 14.12
N ALA A 44 -16.29 12.12 15.45
CA ALA A 44 -15.15 12.44 16.31
C ALA A 44 -13.93 11.53 16.04
N VAL A 45 -14.17 10.24 15.79
CA VAL A 45 -13.11 9.27 15.45
C VAL A 45 -12.48 9.63 14.10
N LEU A 46 -13.30 9.91 13.09
CA LEU A 46 -12.81 10.29 11.76
C LEU A 46 -11.97 11.57 11.80
N ARG A 47 -12.39 12.57 12.59
CA ARG A 47 -11.63 13.81 12.81
C ARG A 47 -10.29 13.55 13.50
N LEU A 48 -10.27 12.70 14.53
CA LEU A 48 -9.05 12.32 15.24
C LEU A 48 -8.08 11.60 14.31
N VAL A 49 -8.55 10.60 13.58
CA VAL A 49 -7.75 9.83 12.62
C VAL A 49 -7.14 10.75 11.56
N ARG A 50 -7.91 11.70 11.03
CA ARG A 50 -7.40 12.71 10.08
C ARG A 50 -6.35 13.62 10.71
N ALA A 51 -6.55 14.03 11.97
CA ALA A 51 -5.58 14.87 12.68
C ALA A 51 -4.23 14.16 12.90
N VAL A 52 -4.28 12.86 13.27
CA VAL A 52 -3.11 12.02 13.54
C VAL A 52 -2.38 11.61 12.27
N THR A 53 -3.11 11.08 11.28
CA THR A 53 -2.52 10.54 10.04
C THR A 53 -2.14 11.63 9.04
N GLY A 54 -2.83 12.77 9.05
CA GLY A 54 -2.69 13.80 8.03
C GLY A 54 -3.19 13.38 6.63
N ALA A 55 -3.77 12.18 6.51
CA ALA A 55 -4.20 11.61 5.24
C ALA A 55 -5.74 11.66 5.09
N PRO A 56 -6.27 11.68 3.86
CA PRO A 56 -7.70 11.61 3.62
C PRO A 56 -8.26 10.26 4.05
N VAL A 57 -9.39 10.30 4.77
CA VAL A 57 -10.15 9.12 5.18
C VAL A 57 -11.27 8.86 4.16
N TYR A 58 -11.36 7.62 3.67
CA TYR A 58 -12.37 7.18 2.71
C TYR A 58 -13.47 6.40 3.41
N THR A 59 -14.72 6.70 3.06
CA THR A 59 -15.93 6.08 3.64
C THR A 59 -16.87 5.50 2.59
N GLU A 60 -16.40 5.36 1.34
CA GLU A 60 -17.19 4.85 0.20
C GLU A 60 -17.47 3.35 0.30
N ILE A 61 -16.72 2.64 1.15
CA ILE A 61 -16.88 1.22 1.40
C ILE A 61 -17.66 1.04 2.70
N ASP A 62 -18.57 0.07 2.73
CA ASP A 62 -19.31 -0.25 3.94
C ASP A 62 -18.39 -0.89 5.00
N PRO A 63 -18.20 -0.25 6.17
CA PRO A 63 -17.27 -0.71 7.20
C PRO A 63 -17.67 -2.03 7.87
N MET A 64 -18.92 -2.49 7.70
CA MET A 64 -19.41 -3.72 8.34
C MET A 64 -19.21 -4.96 7.46
N THR A 65 -19.31 -4.82 6.13
CA THR A 65 -19.27 -5.95 5.21
C THR A 65 -17.91 -6.16 4.55
N VAL A 66 -17.07 -5.13 4.48
CA VAL A 66 -15.76 -5.19 3.80
C VAL A 66 -14.85 -6.30 4.30
N VAL A 67 -14.89 -6.62 5.60
CA VAL A 67 -14.05 -7.68 6.18
C VAL A 67 -14.48 -9.05 5.67
N ALA A 68 -15.80 -9.32 5.67
CA ALA A 68 -16.34 -10.58 5.15
C ALA A 68 -16.08 -10.71 3.64
N ALA A 69 -16.23 -9.62 2.89
CA ALA A 69 -15.89 -9.60 1.47
C ALA A 69 -14.40 -9.91 1.23
N GLY A 70 -13.49 -9.30 1.99
CA GLY A 70 -12.06 -9.57 1.91
C GLY A 70 -11.69 -11.01 2.28
N ALA A 71 -12.37 -11.60 3.27
CA ALA A 71 -12.19 -13.01 3.63
C ALA A 71 -12.65 -13.96 2.51
N ALA A 72 -13.78 -13.67 1.85
CA ALA A 72 -14.25 -14.45 0.71
C ALA A 72 -13.26 -14.38 -0.47
N VAL A 73 -12.69 -13.20 -0.75
CA VAL A 73 -11.63 -13.05 -1.75
C VAL A 73 -10.43 -13.92 -1.39
N ARG A 74 -9.97 -13.89 -0.13
CA ARG A 74 -8.84 -14.73 0.31
C ARG A 74 -9.13 -16.23 0.13
N ALA A 75 -10.35 -16.69 0.45
CA ALA A 75 -10.74 -18.08 0.22
C ALA A 75 -10.71 -18.44 -1.28
N GLY A 76 -11.28 -17.58 -2.13
CA GLY A 76 -11.26 -17.80 -3.59
C GLY A 76 -9.85 -17.85 -4.19
N MET A 77 -8.87 -17.15 -3.61
CA MET A 77 -7.46 -17.32 -3.98
C MET A 77 -6.91 -18.69 -3.59
N MET A 78 -7.25 -19.18 -2.40
CA MET A 78 -6.76 -20.47 -1.88
C MET A 78 -7.38 -21.65 -2.66
N ASP A 79 -8.60 -21.49 -3.17
CA ASP A 79 -9.27 -22.45 -4.03
C ASP A 79 -8.80 -22.39 -5.50
N GLY A 80 -7.92 -21.44 -5.85
CA GLY A 80 -7.40 -21.26 -7.22
C GLY A 80 -8.41 -20.65 -8.21
N VAL A 81 -9.52 -20.07 -7.72
CA VAL A 81 -10.56 -19.42 -8.55
C VAL A 81 -10.14 -18.01 -8.99
N LEU A 82 -9.25 -17.38 -8.24
CA LEU A 82 -8.76 -16.02 -8.47
C LEU A 82 -7.25 -16.04 -8.73
N GLU A 83 -6.84 -15.47 -9.87
CA GLU A 83 -5.44 -15.37 -10.29
C GLU A 83 -4.98 -13.91 -10.35
N GLY A 84 -3.66 -13.68 -10.25
CA GLY A 84 -3.04 -12.37 -10.53
C GLY A 84 -2.79 -11.45 -9.33
N PHE A 85 -2.98 -11.92 -8.09
CA PHE A 85 -2.55 -11.18 -6.90
C PHE A 85 -2.12 -12.14 -5.78
N GLU A 86 -1.25 -11.68 -4.88
CA GLU A 86 -0.75 -12.47 -3.76
C GLU A 86 -0.90 -11.66 -2.46
N VAL A 87 -1.37 -12.31 -1.40
CA VAL A 87 -1.42 -11.73 -0.06
C VAL A 87 -0.40 -12.45 0.81
N ILE A 88 0.58 -11.68 1.27
CA ILE A 88 1.77 -12.15 1.99
C ILE A 88 1.72 -11.61 3.42
N SER A 89 2.04 -12.45 4.39
CA SER A 89 2.10 -12.04 5.80
C SER A 89 3.33 -11.16 6.09
N PRO A 90 3.34 -10.36 7.16
CA PRO A 90 4.49 -9.52 7.50
C PRO A 90 5.81 -10.30 7.65
N LEU A 91 5.76 -11.51 8.20
CA LEU A 91 6.95 -12.36 8.34
C LEU A 91 7.45 -12.87 6.99
N GLN A 92 6.55 -13.37 6.14
CA GLN A 92 6.92 -13.81 4.79
C GLN A 92 7.49 -12.64 3.97
N ALA A 93 6.92 -11.44 4.12
CA ALA A 93 7.44 -10.25 3.46
C ALA A 93 8.82 -9.82 4.00
N ALA A 94 9.05 -9.94 5.31
CA ALA A 94 10.35 -9.67 5.92
C ALA A 94 11.41 -10.67 5.46
N LEU A 95 11.05 -11.97 5.42
CA LEU A 95 11.93 -13.03 4.94
C LEU A 95 12.26 -12.86 3.46
N LEU A 96 11.27 -12.54 2.62
CA LEU A 96 11.48 -12.28 1.20
C LEU A 96 12.42 -11.09 0.97
N ARG A 97 12.30 -10.03 1.78
CA ARG A 97 13.21 -8.87 1.71
C ARG A 97 14.62 -9.24 2.13
N ALA A 98 14.78 -10.02 3.21
CA ALA A 98 16.09 -10.47 3.67
C ALA A 98 16.78 -11.37 2.62
N TYR A 99 16.06 -12.33 2.05
CA TYR A 99 16.60 -13.14 0.95
C TYR A 99 16.92 -12.30 -0.28
N ALA A 100 16.07 -11.34 -0.65
CA ALA A 100 16.36 -10.47 -1.79
C ALA A 100 17.62 -9.61 -1.59
N GLU A 101 17.90 -9.17 -0.35
CA GLU A 101 19.13 -8.44 -0.01
C GLU A 101 20.38 -9.33 -0.11
N ASP A 102 20.31 -10.59 0.32
CA ASP A 102 21.42 -11.54 0.18
C ASP A 102 21.70 -11.89 -1.30
N PHE A 103 20.66 -12.11 -2.12
CA PHE A 103 20.85 -12.34 -3.55
C PHE A 103 21.43 -11.15 -4.31
N MET A 104 21.12 -9.91 -3.92
CA MET A 104 21.74 -8.71 -4.52
C MET A 104 23.19 -8.53 -4.08
N ARG A 105 23.58 -9.08 -2.93
CA ARG A 105 24.94 -8.99 -2.42
C ARG A 105 25.91 -9.92 -3.15
N ASP A 106 25.42 -11.09 -3.59
CA ASP A 106 26.23 -12.09 -4.28
C ASP A 106 26.47 -11.74 -5.77
N ASP A 107 25.67 -10.86 -6.38
CA ASP A 107 25.83 -10.42 -7.79
C ASP A 107 26.77 -9.19 -7.94
N GLU A 108 27.18 -8.55 -6.84
CA GLU A 108 28.02 -7.32 -6.85
C GLU A 108 29.47 -7.60 -6.38
N GLY A 109 29.88 -8.87 -6.38
CA GLY A 109 31.14 -9.35 -5.77
C GLY A 109 32.11 -10.09 -6.69
N ASP A 110 32.06 -9.91 -8.02
CA ASP A 110 32.96 -10.59 -8.98
C ASP A 110 33.43 -9.67 -10.15
N ASP A 111 33.61 -8.36 -9.91
CA ASP A 111 34.18 -7.43 -10.92
C ASP A 111 35.59 -6.88 -10.56
N ASP A 112 36.24 -7.42 -9.52
CA ASP A 112 37.65 -7.13 -9.21
C ASP A 112 38.47 -8.44 -9.30
N ASP A 113 39.62 -8.38 -9.97
CA ASP A 113 40.62 -9.44 -10.29
C ASP A 113 40.42 -10.04 -11.72
N ASP A 114 41.24 -9.78 -12.75
CA ASP A 114 42.67 -9.46 -12.81
C ASP A 114 43.03 -8.63 -14.06
N ASP A 115 43.51 -7.41 -13.84
CA ASP A 115 44.49 -6.76 -14.70
C ASP A 115 45.86 -7.44 -14.47
N ASP A 116 46.21 -8.47 -15.26
CA ASP A 116 47.58 -9.01 -15.27
C ASP A 116 48.20 -8.88 -16.67
N PHE A 117 48.76 -7.69 -16.92
CA PHE A 117 49.76 -7.43 -17.96
C PHE A 117 51.03 -6.91 -17.26
N THR A 118 51.92 -7.83 -16.86
CA THR A 118 53.40 -7.73 -16.98
C THR A 118 54.09 -8.97 -16.44
#